data_AF-A0A6V7L2E2-F1
#
_entry.id   AF-A0A6V7L2E2-F1
#
_cell.length_a   1.000
_cell.length_b   1.000
_cell.length_c   1.000
_cell.angle_alpha   90.00
_cell.angle_beta   90.00
_cell.angle_gamma   90.00
#
_symmetry.space_group_name_H-M   'P 1'
#
loop_
_entity.id
_entity.type
_entity.pdbx_description
1 polymer ?
#
loop_
_entity_poly.entity_id
_entity_poly.type
_entity_poly.pdbx_seq_one_letter_code
_entity_poly.pdbx_strand_id
1 'polypeptide(L)'
;MIGIWVLSEWRKISRDDIQLVELGPGRGTLSKHVLGVFKQLKLGNKLSIHLVEISPALSAIQAKNLCVSSKDVDPIADKKMHYKEGVTQDGNKVFWYYSVEDIPRKFSVFIAHEFFDALPIHKFQ
;
A
#
# COMPACT_ATOMS: atom_id res chain seq x y z
N MET A 1 -7.70 -14.86 -2.21
CA MET A 1 -7.38 -15.01 -3.66
C MET A 1 -6.57 -13.86 -4.22
N ILE A 2 -6.85 -12.59 -3.90
CA ILE A 2 -6.14 -11.42 -4.48
C ILE A 2 -4.61 -11.51 -4.36
N GLY A 3 -4.05 -11.88 -3.20
CA GLY A 3 -2.59 -11.99 -3.06
C GLY A 3 -1.92 -13.00 -3.99
N ILE A 4 -2.60 -14.11 -4.33
CA ILE A 4 -2.10 -15.09 -5.30
C ILE A 4 -2.18 -14.52 -6.72
N TRP A 5 -3.25 -13.80 -7.04
CA TRP A 5 -3.39 -13.12 -8.34
C TRP A 5 -2.28 -12.09 -8.54
N VAL A 6 -2.03 -11.21 -7.56
CA VAL A 6 -0.93 -10.22 -7.60
C VAL A 6 0.40 -10.89 -7.89
N LEU A 7 0.70 -11.98 -7.19
CA LEU A 7 1.93 -12.74 -7.41
C LEU A 7 2.00 -13.35 -8.82
N SER A 8 0.90 -13.92 -9.30
CA SER A 8 0.83 -14.54 -10.63
C SER A 8 1.12 -13.51 -11.72
N GLU A 9 0.47 -12.35 -11.66
CA GLU A 9 0.65 -11.28 -12.66
C GLU A 9 2.05 -10.65 -12.57
N TRP A 10 2.54 -10.40 -11.36
CA TRP A 10 3.91 -9.91 -11.18
C TRP A 10 4.93 -10.81 -11.85
N ARG A 11 4.87 -12.13 -11.62
CA ARG A 11 5.82 -13.11 -12.19
C ARG A 11 5.78 -13.18 -13.72
N LYS A 12 4.66 -12.82 -14.35
CA LYS A 12 4.54 -12.77 -15.82
C LYS A 12 5.22 -11.54 -16.41
N ILE A 13 5.23 -10.43 -15.66
CA ILE A 13 5.66 -9.12 -16.17
C ILE A 13 7.10 -8.80 -15.78
N SER A 14 7.49 -9.02 -14.53
CA SER A 14 8.83 -8.66 -14.02
C SER A 14 9.32 -9.58 -12.90
N ARG A 15 10.63 -9.54 -12.64
CA ARG A 15 11.28 -10.15 -11.46
C ARG A 15 11.83 -9.10 -10.49
N ASP A 16 11.67 -7.83 -10.79
CA ASP A 16 12.07 -6.70 -9.96
C ASP A 16 11.16 -6.55 -8.75
N ASP A 17 11.51 -5.61 -7.86
CA ASP A 17 10.69 -5.24 -6.72
C ASP A 17 9.31 -4.73 -7.18
N ILE A 18 8.27 -5.11 -6.44
CA ILE A 18 6.88 -4.78 -6.70
C ILE A 18 6.34 -3.82 -5.63
N GLN A 19 5.67 -2.78 -6.11
CA GLN A 19 4.85 -1.91 -5.27
C GLN A 19 3.41 -2.41 -5.29
N LEU A 20 2.85 -2.75 -4.14
CA LEU A 20 1.41 -2.94 -3.99
C LEU A 20 0.79 -1.61 -3.57
N VAL A 21 -0.03 -1.03 -4.43
CA VAL A 21 -0.75 0.22 -4.15
C VAL A 21 -2.18 -0.10 -3.78
N GLU A 22 -2.64 0.33 -2.60
CA GLU A 22 -4.04 0.19 -2.17
C GLU A 22 -4.67 1.59 -2.00
N LEU A 23 -5.76 1.83 -2.74
CA LEU A 23 -6.55 3.07 -2.66
C LEU A 23 -7.66 2.90 -1.63
N GLY A 24 -7.68 3.74 -0.60
CA GLY A 24 -8.66 3.64 0.48
C GLY A 24 -8.58 2.31 1.23
N PRO A 25 -7.45 1.98 1.87
CA PRO A 25 -7.20 0.65 2.43
C PRO A 25 -8.03 0.28 3.67
N GLY A 26 -8.90 1.17 4.14
CA GLY A 26 -9.72 0.98 5.34
C GLY A 26 -8.85 0.65 6.55
N ARG A 27 -8.90 -0.60 7.03
CA ARG A 27 -8.09 -1.07 8.18
C ARG A 27 -6.77 -1.73 7.79
N GLY A 28 -6.46 -1.82 6.49
CA GLY A 28 -5.26 -2.48 5.95
C GLY A 28 -5.34 -4.02 5.95
N THR A 29 -6.53 -4.60 6.05
CA THR A 29 -6.72 -6.06 6.12
C THR A 29 -6.32 -6.76 4.82
N LEU A 30 -6.63 -6.16 3.67
CA LEU A 30 -6.25 -6.68 2.36
C LEU A 30 -4.73 -6.70 2.18
N SER A 31 -4.05 -5.56 2.39
CA SER A 31 -2.59 -5.48 2.42
C SER A 31 -1.97 -6.52 3.36
N LYS A 32 -2.53 -6.71 4.57
CA LYS A 32 -2.06 -7.74 5.51
C LYS A 32 -2.18 -9.16 4.94
N HIS A 33 -3.26 -9.48 4.24
CA HIS A 33 -3.41 -10.76 3.56
C HIS A 33 -2.39 -10.95 2.42
N VAL A 34 -2.13 -9.91 1.61
CA VAL A 34 -1.13 -10.00 0.53
C VAL A 34 0.27 -10.23 1.11
N LEU A 35 0.65 -9.49 2.16
CA LEU A 35 1.91 -9.70 2.88
C LEU A 35 2.06 -11.14 3.37
N GLY A 36 0.98 -11.73 3.93
CA GLY A 36 0.97 -13.12 4.38
C GLY A 36 1.27 -14.13 3.26
N VAL A 37 0.71 -13.92 2.06
CA VAL A 37 0.99 -14.77 0.89
C VAL A 37 2.46 -14.65 0.45
N PHE A 38 2.99 -13.43 0.41
CA PHE A 38 4.39 -13.21 0.02
C PHE A 38 5.38 -13.82 1.02
N LYS A 39 5.08 -13.73 2.32
CA LYS A 39 5.83 -14.39 3.39
C LYS A 39 5.83 -15.91 3.22
N GLN A 40 4.66 -16.52 3.02
CA GLN A 40 4.52 -17.98 2.88
C GLN A 40 5.36 -18.52 1.71
N LEU A 41 5.49 -17.73 0.63
CA LEU A 41 6.21 -18.11 -0.57
C LEU A 41 7.68 -17.67 -0.57
N LYS A 42 8.19 -17.14 0.56
CA LYS A 42 9.58 -16.76 0.79
C LYS A 42 10.13 -15.80 -0.26
N LEU A 43 9.32 -14.83 -0.70
CA LEU A 43 9.69 -13.89 -1.76
C LEU A 43 10.64 -12.76 -1.32
N GLY A 44 11.13 -12.80 -0.09
CA GLY A 44 12.01 -11.78 0.50
C GLY A 44 11.33 -10.40 0.56
N ASN A 45 12.15 -9.36 0.67
CA ASN A 45 11.69 -7.96 0.77
C ASN A 45 11.44 -7.33 -0.60
N LYS A 46 10.97 -8.11 -1.56
CA LYS A 46 10.64 -7.63 -2.92
C LYS A 46 9.34 -6.83 -2.97
N LEU A 47 8.55 -6.86 -1.90
CA LEU A 47 7.27 -6.19 -1.81
C LEU A 47 7.38 -4.92 -0.96
N SER A 48 6.92 -3.80 -1.50
CA SER A 48 6.61 -2.60 -0.72
C SER A 48 5.12 -2.30 -0.79
N ILE A 49 4.56 -1.87 0.34
CA ILE A 49 3.15 -1.49 0.45
C ILE A 49 3.04 0.04 0.37
N HIS A 50 2.16 0.52 -0.50
CA HIS A 50 1.92 1.94 -0.73
C HIS A 50 0.42 2.20 -0.55
N LEU A 51 0.07 2.98 0.47
CA LEU A 51 -1.32 3.20 0.87
C LEU A 51 -1.71 4.65 0.56
N VAL A 52 -2.77 4.84 -0.21
CA VAL A 52 -3.36 6.17 -0.41
C VAL A 52 -4.48 6.35 0.61
N GLU A 53 -4.20 7.14 1.64
CA GLU A 53 -5.05 7.35 2.81
C GLU A 53 -4.89 8.79 3.29
N ILE A 54 -6.00 9.47 3.52
CA ILE A 54 -6.00 10.88 3.97
C ILE A 54 -6.29 10.96 5.47
N SER A 55 -7.02 9.99 6.03
CA SER A 55 -7.43 9.98 7.43
C SER A 55 -6.28 9.63 8.37
N PRO A 56 -5.88 10.56 9.28
CA PRO A 56 -4.84 10.27 10.26
C PRO A 56 -5.21 9.11 11.17
N ALA A 57 -6.48 9.02 11.58
CA ALA A 57 -6.98 7.95 12.44
C ALA A 57 -6.89 6.57 11.77
N LEU A 58 -7.29 6.45 10.50
CA LEU A 58 -7.19 5.18 9.77
C LEU A 58 -5.73 4.81 9.51
N SER A 59 -4.88 5.77 9.13
CA SER A 59 -3.45 5.51 8.93
C SER A 59 -2.76 4.98 10.20
N ALA A 60 -3.16 5.46 11.39
CA ALA A 60 -2.66 4.95 12.66
C ALA A 60 -3.12 3.49 12.92
N ILE A 61 -4.38 3.17 12.61
CA ILE A 61 -4.91 1.80 12.71
C ILE A 61 -4.19 0.86 11.74
N GLN A 62 -3.97 1.29 10.50
CA GLN A 62 -3.26 0.54 9.47
C GLN A 62 -1.81 0.28 9.90
N ALA A 63 -1.11 1.31 10.39
CA ALA A 63 0.26 1.18 10.89
C ALA A 63 0.36 0.17 12.03
N LYS A 64 -0.57 0.22 13.00
CA LYS A 64 -0.66 -0.78 14.09
C LYS A 64 -0.90 -2.20 13.57
N ASN A 65 -1.68 -2.35 12.49
CA ASN A 65 -2.03 -3.67 11.95
C ASN A 65 -0.92 -4.28 11.08
N LEU A 66 -0.13 -3.44 10.41
CA LEU A 66 0.84 -3.83 9.38
C LEU A 66 2.29 -3.78 9.87
N CYS A 67 2.63 -2.86 10.76
CA CYS A 67 4.01 -2.51 11.07
C CYS A 67 4.42 -2.89 12.50
N VAL A 68 5.70 -3.23 12.67
CA VAL A 68 6.35 -3.32 13.98
C VAL A 68 6.88 -1.96 14.43
N SER A 69 7.22 -1.09 13.48
CA SER A 69 7.58 0.30 13.73
C SER A 69 7.04 1.19 12.63
N SER A 70 6.59 2.38 13.00
CA SER A 70 6.12 3.42 12.08
C SER A 70 6.44 4.78 12.65
N LYS A 71 6.68 5.75 11.77
CA LYS A 71 6.86 7.15 12.14
C LYS A 71 6.17 8.06 11.14
N ASP A 72 5.70 9.19 11.65
CA ASP A 72 5.27 10.31 10.82
C ASP A 72 6.50 11.00 10.23
N VAL A 73 6.32 11.55 9.04
CA VAL A 73 7.31 12.25 8.24
C VAL A 73 6.67 13.57 7.85
N ASP A 74 7.42 14.66 7.90
CA ASP A 74 6.98 15.92 7.34
C ASP A 74 7.37 15.94 5.85
N PRO A 75 6.42 15.85 4.90
CA PRO A 75 6.74 15.77 3.47
C PRO A 75 7.60 16.95 2.98
N ILE A 76 7.40 18.13 3.56
CA ILE A 76 8.07 19.37 3.16
C ILE A 76 9.47 19.40 3.75
N ALA A 77 9.59 19.22 5.07
CA ALA A 77 10.87 19.30 5.77
C ALA A 77 11.81 18.15 5.37
N ASP A 78 11.28 16.93 5.27
CA ASP A 78 12.05 15.72 4.94
C ASP A 78 12.22 15.50 3.42
N LYS A 79 11.60 16.34 2.58
CA LYS A 79 11.58 16.22 1.11
C LYS A 79 11.13 14.82 0.66
N LYS A 80 10.07 14.30 1.27
CA LYS A 80 9.48 13.00 0.93
C LYS A 80 8.08 13.18 0.38
N MET A 81 7.65 12.24 -0.45
CA MET A 81 6.32 12.26 -1.06
C MET A 81 5.25 11.61 -0.16
N HIS A 82 5.68 10.87 0.87
CA HIS A 82 4.80 10.23 1.85
C HIS A 82 4.86 10.93 3.21
N TYR A 83 3.74 10.95 3.92
CA TYR A 83 3.62 11.59 5.24
C TYR A 83 3.81 10.60 6.41
N LYS A 84 3.84 9.30 6.13
CA LYS A 84 4.13 8.26 7.12
C LYS A 84 4.90 7.13 6.46
N GLU A 85 5.83 6.53 7.21
CA GLU A 85 6.55 5.32 6.79
C GLU A 85 6.65 4.31 7.94
N GLY A 86 6.72 3.03 7.59
CA GLY A 86 6.82 1.95 8.54
C GLY A 86 7.46 0.69 7.96
N VAL A 87 7.73 -0.26 8.84
CA VAL A 87 8.34 -1.54 8.51
C VAL A 87 7.51 -2.67 9.11
N THR A 88 7.16 -3.65 8.29
CA THR A 88 6.46 -4.87 8.72
C THR A 88 7.38 -5.78 9.53
N GLN A 89 6.81 -6.75 10.24
CA GLN A 89 7.60 -7.76 10.97
C GLN A 89 8.57 -8.52 10.06
N ASP A 90 8.20 -8.70 8.79
CA ASP A 90 9.00 -9.43 7.80
C ASP A 90 9.97 -8.51 7.02
N GLY A 91 10.10 -7.23 7.40
CA GLY A 91 11.05 -6.30 6.79
C GLY A 91 10.56 -5.57 5.54
N ASN A 92 9.35 -5.84 5.07
CA ASN A 92 8.73 -5.08 3.97
C ASN A 92 8.44 -3.64 4.41
N LYS A 93 8.65 -2.68 3.50
CA LYS A 93 8.39 -1.26 3.75
C LYS A 93 6.92 -0.93 3.50
N VAL A 94 6.36 -0.03 4.30
CA VAL A 94 5.00 0.49 4.16
C VAL A 94 5.05 2.02 4.14
N PHE A 95 4.36 2.64 3.19
CA PHE A 95 4.33 4.09 3.01
C PHE A 95 2.89 4.57 2.86
N TRP A 96 2.58 5.75 3.41
CA TRP A 96 1.27 6.39 3.28
C TRP A 96 1.35 7.72 2.54
N TYR A 97 0.46 7.92 1.59
CA TYR A 97 0.41 9.06 0.68
C TYR A 97 -0.96 9.74 0.76
N TYR A 98 -0.97 11.06 0.56
CA TYR A 98 -2.23 11.80 0.41
C TYR A 98 -2.84 11.59 -0.97
N SER A 99 -2.00 11.46 -2.00
CA SER A 99 -2.44 11.32 -3.38
C SER A 99 -1.76 10.15 -4.09
N VAL A 100 -2.41 9.68 -5.15
CA VAL A 100 -1.84 8.62 -6.00
C VAL A 100 -0.65 9.13 -6.82
N GLU A 101 -0.63 10.43 -7.13
CA GLU A 101 0.42 11.12 -7.88
C GLU A 101 1.76 11.15 -7.14
N ASP A 102 1.73 11.01 -5.81
CA ASP A 102 2.91 11.03 -4.93
C ASP A 102 3.68 9.70 -4.92
N ILE A 103 3.11 8.67 -5.53
CA ILE A 103 3.68 7.32 -5.54
C ILE A 103 4.87 7.28 -6.51
N PRO A 104 6.03 6.72 -6.10
CA PRO A 104 7.18 6.58 -6.99
C PRO A 104 6.83 5.80 -8.25
N ARG A 105 7.31 6.27 -9.41
CA ARG A 105 7.09 5.60 -10.71
C ARG A 105 7.96 4.35 -10.85
N LYS A 106 7.52 3.22 -10.28
CA LYS A 106 8.09 1.89 -10.48
C LYS A 106 6.98 0.87 -10.79
N PHE A 107 7.36 -0.38 -11.02
CA PHE A 107 6.38 -1.44 -11.27
C PHE A 107 5.41 -1.58 -10.08
N SER A 108 4.13 -1.31 -10.36
CA SER A 108 3.09 -1.19 -9.36
C SER A 108 1.87 -2.02 -9.73
N VAL A 109 1.25 -2.66 -8.74
CA VAL A 109 -0.07 -3.27 -8.85
C VAL A 109 -1.02 -2.48 -7.98
N PHE A 110 -2.02 -1.86 -8.62
CA PHE A 110 -3.03 -1.04 -7.95
C PHE A 110 -4.24 -1.89 -7.58
N ILE A 111 -4.75 -1.71 -6.36
CA ILE A 111 -5.99 -2.30 -5.88
C ILE A 111 -6.87 -1.20 -5.28
N ALA A 112 -8.14 -1.23 -5.64
CA ALA A 112 -9.15 -0.26 -5.22
C ALA A 112 -10.43 -1.03 -4.85
N HIS A 113 -10.41 -1.69 -3.70
CA HIS A 113 -11.51 -2.53 -3.23
C HIS A 113 -12.53 -1.67 -2.50
N GLU A 114 -13.79 -1.61 -2.99
CA GLU A 114 -14.85 -0.74 -2.44
C GLU A 114 -14.40 0.73 -2.32
N PHE A 115 -13.60 1.18 -3.28
CA PHE A 115 -13.12 2.56 -3.33
C PHE A 115 -14.00 3.44 -4.22
N PHE A 116 -14.38 2.93 -5.40
CA PHE A 116 -15.05 3.71 -6.44
C PHE A 116 -16.52 4.01 -6.16
N ASP A 117 -17.18 3.16 -5.38
CA ASP A 117 -18.54 3.37 -4.88
C ASP A 117 -18.63 4.49 -3.84
N ALA A 118 -17.52 4.77 -3.14
CA ALA A 118 -17.41 5.90 -2.21
C ALA A 118 -17.05 7.24 -2.89
N LEU A 119 -16.72 7.24 -4.19
CA LEU A 119 -16.35 8.47 -4.89
C LEU A 119 -17.59 9.31 -5.25
N PRO A 120 -17.46 10.66 -5.21
CA PRO A 120 -18.53 11.55 -5.67
C PRO A 120 -18.90 11.27 -7.13
N ILE A 121 -20.21 11.22 -7.42
CA ILE A 121 -20.73 11.10 -8.78
C ILE A 121 -21.40 12.41 -9.22
N HIS A 122 -21.22 12.76 -10.49
CA HIS A 122 -21.99 13.83 -11.13
C HIS A 122 -23.17 13.20 -11.86
N LYS A 123 -24.39 13.68 -11.58
CA LYS A 123 -25.60 13.29 -12.31
C LYS A 123 -25.98 14.41 -13.26
N PHE A 124 -25.87 14.15 -14.55
CA PHE A 124 -26.33 15.04 -15.60
C PHE A 124 -27.76 14.68 -16.01
N GLN A 125 -28.55 15.68 -16.36
CA GLN A 125 -29.90 15.54 -16.92
C GLN A 125 -29.88 15.86 -18.41
#